data_AF-A0A415D4Y8-F1
#
_entry.id   AF-A0A415D4Y8-F1
#
_cell.length_a   1.000
_cell.length_b   1.000
_cell.length_c   1.000
_cell.angle_alpha   90.00
_cell.angle_beta   90.00
_cell.angle_gamma   90.00
#
_symmetry.space_group_name_H-M   'P 1'
#
loop_
_entity.id
_entity.type
_entity.pdbx_description
1 polymer ?
#
loop_
_entity_poly.entity_id
_entity_poly.type
_entity_poly.pdbx_seq_one_letter_code
_entity_poly.pdbx_strand_id
1 'polypeptide(L)'
;MYYKGYYINVVILDESYGVPGCVRHNSDDSYTIFIDASLNYEKQHEVFLHEIRHILGDDFSESDVQMIEMKNHMHDYYFEISAETFPYMKTMRMINAN
;
A
#
# COMPACT_ATOMS: atom_id res chain seq x y z
N MET A 1 17.16 7.30 3.67
CA MET A 1 17.04 8.06 4.94
C MET A 1 17.16 7.11 6.13
N TYR A 2 17.61 7.61 7.28
CA TYR A 2 17.56 6.85 8.54
C TYR A 2 16.40 7.35 9.40
N TYR A 3 15.52 6.46 9.85
CA TYR A 3 14.32 6.82 10.59
C TYR A 3 14.00 5.79 11.67
N LYS A 4 13.93 6.22 12.93
CA LYS A 4 13.58 5.39 14.11
C LYS A 4 14.32 4.05 14.24
N GLY A 5 15.56 3.95 13.76
CA GLY A 5 16.33 2.70 13.80
C GLY A 5 16.48 2.00 12.46
N TYR A 6 15.70 2.40 11.46
CA TYR A 6 15.65 1.75 10.16
C TYR A 6 16.34 2.57 9.08
N TYR A 7 17.08 1.90 8.20
CA TYR A 7 17.52 2.48 6.93
C TYR A 7 16.43 2.27 5.89
N ILE A 8 15.90 3.37 5.35
CA ILE A 8 14.75 3.36 4.45
C ILE A 8 15.10 4.10 3.17
N ASN A 9 14.98 3.42 2.04
CA ASN A 9 15.05 4.00 0.71
C ASN A 9 13.63 4.28 0.19
N VAL A 10 13.46 5.32 -0.61
CA VAL A 10 12.18 5.65 -1.27
C VAL A 10 12.44 5.79 -2.75
N VAL A 11 11.69 5.05 -3.57
CA VAL A 11 11.80 5.03 -5.01
C VAL A 11 10.45 5.41 -5.60
N ILE A 12 10.46 6.42 -6.46
CA ILE A 12 9.29 6.79 -7.26
C ILE A 12 9.35 5.98 -8.55
N LEU A 13 8.29 5.24 -8.85
CA LEU A 13 8.18 4.36 -10.01
C LEU A 13 7.31 5.00 -11.09
N ASP A 14 7.87 5.18 -12.28
CA ASP A 14 7.13 5.70 -13.44
C ASP A 14 6.06 4.71 -13.95
N GLU A 15 6.30 3.41 -13.81
CA GLU A 15 5.34 2.34 -14.16
C GLU A 15 5.05 1.47 -12.93
N SER A 16 3.91 1.71 -12.29
CA SER A 16 3.45 0.99 -11.09
C SER A 16 2.45 -0.14 -11.38
N TYR A 17 1.99 -0.27 -12.62
CA TYR A 17 0.91 -1.16 -13.05
C TYR A 17 -0.37 -1.11 -12.19
N GLY A 18 -0.68 0.07 -11.64
CA GLY A 18 -1.89 0.29 -10.84
C GLY A 18 -1.73 -0.01 -9.35
N VAL A 19 -0.52 -0.27 -8.87
CA VAL A 19 -0.21 -0.43 -7.45
C VAL A 19 0.27 0.93 -6.88
N PRO A 20 -0.48 1.58 -5.97
CA PRO A 20 -0.15 2.92 -5.48
C PRO A 20 1.21 3.01 -4.77
N GLY A 21 1.58 1.95 -4.05
CA GLY A 21 2.88 1.77 -3.44
C GLY A 21 3.01 0.42 -2.76
N CYS A 22 4.23 0.08 -2.39
CA CYS A 22 4.54 -1.12 -1.62
C CYS A 22 5.89 -0.97 -0.92
N VAL A 23 6.19 -1.89 -0.02
CA VAL A 23 7.44 -1.90 0.74
C VAL A 23 8.11 -3.27 0.69
N ARG A 24 9.44 -3.25 0.57
CA ARG A 24 10.28 -4.45 0.59
C ARG A 24 11.34 -4.36 1.66
N HIS A 25 11.47 -5.41 2.46
CA HIS A 25 12.63 -5.65 3.32
C HIS A 25 13.78 -6.25 2.50
N ASN A 26 14.96 -5.66 2.60
CA ASN A 26 16.15 -6.02 1.82
C ASN A 26 17.07 -6.94 2.64
N SER A 27 17.98 -7.64 1.95
CA SER A 27 18.90 -8.58 2.60
C SER A 27 19.93 -7.91 3.54
N ASP A 28 20.12 -6.60 3.43
CA ASP A 28 21.00 -5.80 4.28
C ASP A 28 20.27 -5.16 5.48
N ASP A 29 19.05 -5.63 5.76
CA ASP A 29 18.16 -5.17 6.84
C ASP A 29 17.62 -3.73 6.65
N SER A 30 17.80 -3.16 5.45
CA SER A 30 17.13 -1.92 5.06
C SER A 30 15.74 -2.18 4.46
N TYR A 31 14.95 -1.14 4.30
CA TYR A 31 13.65 -1.18 3.61
C TYR A 31 13.70 -0.31 2.36
N THR A 32 12.99 -0.71 1.30
CA THR A 32 12.70 0.16 0.15
C THR A 32 11.20 0.31 0.00
N ILE A 33 10.73 1.55 0.03
CA ILE A 33 9.35 1.95 -0.27
C ILE A 33 9.29 2.35 -1.76
N PHE A 34 8.36 1.77 -2.49
CA PHE A 34 8.04 2.11 -3.86
C PHE A 34 6.72 2.88 -3.90
N ILE A 35 6.67 3.97 -4.67
CA ILE A 35 5.47 4.81 -4.80
C ILE A 35 5.25 5.12 -6.27
N ASP A 36 4.00 5.05 -6.73
CA ASP A 36 3.61 5.39 -8.09
C ASP A 36 3.80 6.90 -8.39
N ALA A 37 4.55 7.19 -9.45
CA ALA A 37 4.81 8.54 -9.94
C ALA A 37 3.55 9.25 -10.46
N SER A 38 2.54 8.50 -10.91
CA SER A 38 1.29 9.05 -11.46
C SER A 38 0.37 9.66 -10.40
N LEU A 39 0.60 9.34 -9.12
CA LEU A 39 -0.12 9.93 -7.99
C LEU A 39 0.28 11.39 -7.78
N ASN A 40 -0.66 12.20 -7.30
CA ASN A 40 -0.34 13.55 -6.83
C ASN A 40 0.45 13.51 -5.52
N TYR A 41 1.04 14.64 -5.14
CA TYR A 41 1.88 14.75 -3.97
C TYR A 41 1.16 14.30 -2.69
N GLU A 42 -0.10 14.68 -2.51
CA GLU A 42 -0.90 14.30 -1.33
C GLU A 42 -1.08 12.79 -1.24
N LYS A 43 -1.43 12.11 -2.33
CA LYS A 43 -1.55 10.64 -2.35
C LYS A 43 -0.20 9.96 -2.17
N GLN A 44 0.87 10.45 -2.79
CA GLN A 44 2.21 9.92 -2.57
C GLN A 44 2.61 10.02 -1.10
N HIS A 45 2.24 11.11 -0.43
CA HIS A 45 2.47 11.28 1.00
C HIS A 45 1.65 10.30 1.85
N GLU A 46 0.38 10.08 1.52
CA GLU A 46 -0.48 9.10 2.19
C GLU A 46 0.06 7.68 2.06
N VAL A 47 0.44 7.28 0.84
CA VAL A 47 1.08 5.98 0.55
C VAL A 47 2.38 5.85 1.34
N PHE A 48 3.25 6.86 1.31
CA PHE A 48 4.49 6.82 2.10
C PHE A 48 4.21 6.59 3.59
N LEU A 49 3.22 7.28 4.18
CA LEU A 49 2.86 7.09 5.57
C LEU A 49 2.28 5.70 5.84
N HIS A 50 1.52 5.13 4.90
CA HIS A 50 1.04 3.76 4.96
C HIS A 50 2.21 2.76 5.04
N GLU A 51 3.14 2.84 4.10
CA GLU A 51 4.31 1.94 4.06
C GLU A 51 5.21 2.08 5.29
N ILE A 52 5.37 3.31 5.81
CA ILE A 52 6.11 3.55 7.06
C ILE A 52 5.42 2.87 8.26
N ARG A 53 4.09 2.79 8.30
CA ARG A 53 3.38 2.08 9.38
C ARG A 53 3.69 0.59 9.34
N HIS A 54 3.83 -0.03 8.17
CA HIS A 54 4.24 -1.43 8.06
C HIS A 54 5.65 -1.66 8.60
N ILE A 55 6.60 -0.79 8.25
CA ILE A 55 7.99 -0.87 8.76
C ILE A 55 8.02 -0.75 10.29
N LEU A 56 7.25 0.18 10.86
CA LEU A 56 7.26 0.41 12.30
C LEU A 56 6.37 -0.56 13.11
N GLY A 57 5.37 -1.16 12.46
CA GLY A 57 4.38 -2.06 13.06
C GLY A 57 4.80 -3.53 13.11
N ASP A 58 5.93 -3.90 12.50
CA ASP A 58 6.47 -5.26 12.45
C ASP A 58 5.57 -6.28 11.71
N ASP A 59 4.84 -5.81 10.69
CA ASP A 59 3.93 -6.62 9.85
C ASP A 59 4.67 -7.65 8.95
N PHE A 60 6.01 -7.73 9.02
CA PHE A 60 6.84 -8.61 8.18
C PHE A 60 7.19 -9.95 8.84
N SER A 61 6.68 -10.22 10.06
CA SER A 61 7.18 -11.33 10.88
C SER A 61 6.61 -12.71 10.60
N GLU A 62 5.51 -12.91 9.85
CA GLU A 62 4.97 -14.25 9.57
C GLU A 62 4.19 -14.33 8.24
N SER A 63 3.94 -15.56 7.78
CA SER A 63 3.40 -16.06 6.49
C SER A 63 2.11 -15.43 5.89
N ASP A 64 1.64 -14.30 6.40
CA ASP A 64 0.35 -13.68 6.09
C ASP A 64 0.51 -12.26 5.46
N VAL A 65 1.74 -11.87 5.10
CA VAL A 65 2.09 -10.54 4.53
C VAL A 65 1.19 -10.17 3.34
N GLN A 66 0.91 -11.11 2.44
CA GLN A 66 0.05 -10.86 1.26
C GLN A 66 -1.44 -10.67 1.63
N MET A 67 -1.91 -11.32 2.70
CA MET A 67 -3.30 -11.21 3.13
C MET A 67 -3.54 -9.94 3.96
N ILE A 68 -2.51 -9.48 4.68
CA ILE A 68 -2.48 -8.18 5.38
C ILE A 68 -2.37 -7.03 4.37
N GLU A 69 -1.47 -7.15 3.39
CA GLU A 69 -1.34 -6.23 2.25
C GLU A 69 -2.70 -6.07 1.54
N MET A 70 -3.37 -7.18 1.20
CA MET A 70 -4.70 -7.12 0.59
C MET A 70 -5.76 -6.48 1.50
N LYS A 71 -5.78 -6.78 2.81
CA LYS A 71 -6.76 -6.16 3.74
C LYS A 71 -6.53 -4.66 3.92
N ASN A 72 -5.28 -4.23 4.03
CA ASN A 72 -4.93 -2.84 4.24
C ASN A 72 -5.15 -2.03 2.96
N HIS A 73 -4.77 -2.55 1.79
CA HIS A 73 -5.12 -1.92 0.51
C HIS A 73 -6.63 -1.90 0.29
N MET A 74 -7.39 -2.95 0.64
CA MET A 74 -8.85 -2.91 0.56
C MET A 74 -9.47 -1.88 1.52
N HIS A 75 -8.91 -1.68 2.72
CA HIS A 75 -9.41 -0.69 3.67
C HIS A 75 -9.14 0.74 3.18
N ASP A 76 -7.95 1.00 2.63
CA ASP A 76 -7.58 2.29 2.04
C ASP A 76 -8.44 2.59 0.80
N TYR A 77 -8.72 1.58 -0.03
CA TYR A 77 -9.66 1.71 -1.14
C TYR A 77 -11.10 1.97 -0.67
N TYR A 78 -11.55 1.34 0.43
CA TYR A 78 -12.89 1.57 1.00
C TYR A 78 -13.04 2.95 1.65
N PHE A 79 -11.98 3.52 2.22
CA PHE A 79 -12.01 4.86 2.79
C PHE A 79 -12.01 5.95 1.71
N GLU A 80 -11.32 5.71 0.57
CA GLU A 80 -11.37 6.59 -0.60
C GLU A 80 -12.67 6.47 -1.42
N ILE A 81 -13.32 5.30 -1.43
CA ILE A 81 -14.71 5.14 -1.89
C ILE A 81 -15.67 5.57 -0.76
N SER A 82 -15.46 6.79 -0.25
CA SER A 82 -16.44 7.49 0.57
C SER A 82 -17.74 7.66 -0.25
N ALA A 83 -18.88 7.54 0.45
CA ALA A 83 -20.26 7.32 -0.01
C ALA A 83 -20.84 8.25 -1.11
N GLU A 84 -20.06 9.18 -1.65
CA GLU A 84 -20.49 10.17 -2.63
C GLU A 84 -20.40 9.64 -4.08
N THR A 85 -19.59 8.62 -4.35
CA THR A 85 -19.30 8.18 -5.73
C THR A 85 -20.14 7.00 -6.25
N PHE A 86 -20.93 6.29 -5.42
CA PHE A 86 -21.61 5.07 -5.90
C PHE A 86 -23.05 4.86 -5.37
N PRO A 87 -24.08 5.46 -6.00
CA PRO A 87 -25.45 4.98 -5.86
C PRO A 87 -25.72 3.63 -6.54
N TYR A 88 -24.77 3.07 -7.31
CA TYR A 88 -25.00 1.90 -8.17
C TYR A 88 -24.29 0.58 -7.74
N MET A 89 -23.59 0.55 -6.60
CA MET A 89 -22.96 -0.69 -6.08
C MET A 89 -23.96 -1.75 -5.59
N LYS A 90 -25.28 -1.53 -5.72
CA LYS A 90 -26.31 -2.53 -5.34
C LYS A 90 -26.40 -3.73 -6.29
N THR A 91 -25.65 -3.78 -7.40
CA THR A 91 -25.93 -4.73 -8.50
C THR A 91 -24.75 -5.54 -9.01
N MET A 92 -23.59 -5.58 -8.34
CA MET A 92 -22.56 -6.57 -8.69
C MET A 92 -22.73 -7.86 -7.88
N ARG A 93 -23.39 -8.84 -8.51
CA ARG A 93 -23.33 -10.23 -8.06
C ARG A 93 -21.89 -10.72 -8.25
N MET A 94 -21.26 -11.09 -7.14
CA MET A 94 -20.00 -11.84 -7.12
C MET A 94 -20.17 -13.11 -7.96
N ILE A 95 -19.46 -13.19 -9.09
CA ILE A 95 -19.31 -14.42 -9.86
C ILE A 95 -18.05 -15.10 -9.32
N ASN A 96 -18.24 -16.16 -8.54
CA ASN A 96 -17.15 -17.07 -8.20
C ASN A 96 -16.82 -17.89 -9.45
N ALA A 97 -15.58 -17.82 -9.92
CA ALA A 97 -15.05 -18.81 -10.84
C ALA A 97 -14.75 -20.09 -10.03
N ASN A 98 -15.37 -21.20 -10.46
CA ASN A 98 -15.23 -22.54 -9.88
C ASN A 98 -13.80 -23.08 -10.02
#